data_AF-A0A2P8K811-F1
#
_entry.id   AF-A0A2P8K811-F1
#
_cell.length_a   1.000
_cell.length_b   1.000
_cell.length_c   1.000
_cell.angle_alpha   90.00
_cell.angle_beta   90.00
_cell.angle_gamma   90.00
#
_symmetry.space_group_name_H-M   'P 1'
#
loop_
_entity.id
_entity.type
_entity.pdbx_description
1 polymer ?
#
loop_
_entity_poly.entity_id
_entity_poly.type
_entity_poly.pdbx_seq_one_letter_code
_entity_poly.pdbx_strand_id
1 'polypeptide(L)'
;MTSQRDWSDFARRLALRLDFDLMTVLEVDWSENLVRRSFSTDETNYPSAGVKRLMSSSWANHVIFGGQVFRSQTRAEFRSAFEDYKTLEALDLFFALNVPCQERGRTVRTVNLLRGSSAFPEQAIEAVRVGLDAW
;
A
#
# COMPACT_ATOMS: atom_id res chain seq x y z
N MET A 1 6.56 7.77 -24.59
CA MET A 1 5.17 7.90 -24.09
C MET A 1 5.01 6.90 -22.98
N THR A 2 5.15 7.33 -21.72
CA THR A 2 4.87 6.48 -20.56
C THR A 2 3.40 6.11 -20.62
N SER A 3 3.10 4.81 -20.82
CA SER A 3 1.78 4.27 -20.57
C SER A 3 1.33 4.78 -19.20
N GLN A 4 0.25 5.57 -19.16
CA GLN A 4 -0.30 6.02 -17.90
C GLN A 4 -0.88 4.78 -17.23
N ARG A 5 -0.18 4.28 -16.21
CA ARG A 5 -0.58 3.11 -15.44
C ARG A 5 -1.98 3.32 -14.86
N ASP A 6 -2.91 2.44 -15.23
CA ASP A 6 -4.31 2.50 -14.83
C ASP A 6 -4.55 1.74 -13.51
N TRP A 7 -4.29 2.41 -12.39
CA TRP A 7 -4.43 1.80 -11.06
C TRP A 7 -5.84 1.31 -10.76
N SER A 8 -6.86 1.90 -11.39
CA SER A 8 -8.25 1.44 -11.27
C SER A 8 -8.42 0.05 -11.89
N ASP A 9 -7.87 -0.16 -13.09
CA ASP A 9 -7.93 -1.46 -13.76
C ASP A 9 -7.06 -2.52 -13.05
N PHE A 10 -5.92 -2.13 -12.46
CA PHE A 10 -5.18 -3.01 -11.54
C PHE A 10 -6.01 -3.41 -10.33
N ALA A 11 -6.63 -2.45 -9.63
CA ALA A 11 -7.49 -2.71 -8.47
C ALA A 11 -8.57 -3.74 -8.84
N ARG A 12 -9.26 -3.51 -9.95
CA ARG A 12 -10.33 -4.37 -10.46
C ARG A 12 -9.85 -5.79 -10.73
N ARG A 13 -8.70 -5.97 -11.39
CA ARG A 13 -8.13 -7.30 -11.67
C ARG A 13 -7.61 -8.01 -10.42
N LEU A 14 -7.07 -7.26 -9.47
CA LEU A 14 -6.58 -7.80 -8.21
C LEU A 14 -7.75 -8.29 -7.35
N ALA A 15 -8.86 -7.55 -7.33
CA ALA A 15 -10.09 -7.91 -6.61
C ALA A 15 -10.70 -9.25 -7.09
N LEU A 16 -10.41 -9.69 -8.33
CA LEU A 16 -10.82 -11.02 -8.83
C LEU A 16 -10.05 -12.17 -8.18
N ARG A 17 -8.94 -11.89 -7.50
CA ARG A 17 -8.02 -12.89 -6.93
C ARG A 17 -7.85 -12.75 -5.43
N LEU A 18 -8.07 -11.56 -4.90
CA LEU A 18 -7.80 -11.21 -3.52
C LEU A 18 -8.89 -10.27 -3.00
N ASP A 19 -9.46 -10.64 -1.87
CA ASP A 19 -10.42 -9.81 -1.16
C ASP A 19 -9.69 -8.72 -0.35
N PHE A 20 -10.03 -7.46 -0.64
CA PHE A 20 -9.57 -6.26 0.07
C PHE A 20 -10.66 -5.18 0.03
N ASP A 21 -10.72 -4.37 1.08
CA ASP A 21 -11.73 -3.31 1.24
C ASP A 21 -11.20 -1.94 0.77
N LEU A 22 -9.88 -1.73 0.87
CA LEU A 22 -9.21 -0.52 0.40
C LEU A 22 -7.86 -0.86 -0.24
N MET A 23 -7.60 -0.32 -1.43
CA MET A 23 -6.28 -0.27 -2.05
C MET A 23 -5.83 1.17 -2.22
N THR A 24 -4.60 1.46 -1.82
CA THR A 24 -3.92 2.73 -2.14
C THR A 24 -2.55 2.48 -2.76
N VAL A 25 -2.07 3.45 -3.52
CA VAL A 25 -0.69 3.48 -4.02
C VAL A 25 0.01 4.72 -3.50
N LEU A 26 1.17 4.52 -2.89
CA LEU A 26 2.10 5.59 -2.56
C LEU A 26 3.23 5.60 -3.58
N GLU A 27 3.62 6.76 -4.08
CA GLU A 27 4.80 6.98 -4.90
C GLU A 27 5.85 7.74 -4.08
N VAL A 28 7.11 7.35 -4.20
CA VAL A 28 8.25 7.89 -3.43
C VAL A 28 9.11 8.74 -4.34
N ASP A 29 9.27 10.01 -3.98
CA ASP A 29 10.20 10.93 -4.60
C ASP A 29 11.48 10.99 -3.74
N TRP A 30 12.52 10.30 -4.17
CA TRP A 30 13.80 10.27 -3.48
C TRP A 30 14.62 11.56 -3.66
N SER A 31 14.37 12.34 -4.70
CA SER A 31 15.05 13.63 -4.91
C SER A 31 14.59 14.67 -3.89
N GLU A 32 13.28 14.74 -3.67
CA GLU A 32 12.64 15.72 -2.79
C GLU A 32 12.38 15.17 -1.38
N ASN A 33 12.63 13.87 -1.18
CA ASN A 33 12.32 13.12 0.05
C ASN A 33 10.83 13.23 0.42
N LEU A 34 9.96 12.95 -0.55
CA LEU A 34 8.51 13.04 -0.43
C LEU A 34 7.85 11.70 -0.71
N VAL A 35 6.67 11.51 -0.10
CA VAL A 35 5.75 10.43 -0.44
C VAL A 35 4.39 11.04 -0.78
N ARG A 36 3.79 10.58 -1.87
CA ARG A 36 2.46 11.02 -2.31
C ARG A 36 1.54 9.84 -2.51
N ARG A 37 0.27 9.98 -2.15
CA ARG A 37 -0.75 9.01 -2.56
C ARG A 37 -1.16 9.31 -3.99
N SER A 38 -0.81 8.42 -4.91
CA SER A 38 -1.12 8.57 -6.33
C SER A 38 -2.44 7.91 -6.74
N PHE A 39 -2.97 7.03 -5.89
CA PHE A 39 -4.22 6.31 -6.13
C PHE A 39 -4.88 5.84 -4.82
N SER A 40 -6.22 5.79 -4.81
CA SER A 40 -7.06 5.21 -3.78
C SER A 40 -8.34 4.63 -4.38
N THR A 41 -8.81 3.48 -3.87
CA THR A 41 -10.17 2.99 -4.18
C THR A 41 -11.25 3.66 -3.33
N ASP A 42 -10.86 4.38 -2.28
CA ASP A 42 -11.75 5.17 -1.43
C ASP A 42 -11.27 6.62 -1.41
N GLU A 43 -11.71 7.38 -2.41
CA GLU A 43 -11.38 8.81 -2.55
C GLU A 43 -12.10 9.68 -1.50
N THR A 44 -13.11 9.15 -0.82
CA THR A 44 -13.86 9.92 0.21
C THR A 44 -13.08 9.94 1.52
N ASN A 45 -12.63 8.77 1.99
CA ASN A 45 -11.93 8.65 3.27
C ASN A 45 -10.40 8.76 3.13
N TYR A 46 -9.84 8.28 2.01
CA TYR A 46 -8.40 8.25 1.73
C TYR A 46 -8.08 8.86 0.36
N PRO A 47 -8.36 10.16 0.13
CA PRO A 47 -8.21 10.79 -1.18
C PRO A 47 -6.80 10.66 -1.74
N SER A 48 -6.66 10.54 -3.06
CA SER A 48 -5.40 10.63 -3.82
C SER A 48 -4.83 12.06 -3.85
N ALA A 49 -4.79 12.66 -2.67
CA ALA A 49 -4.33 14.00 -2.40
C ALA A 49 -3.36 13.95 -1.21
N GLY A 50 -2.42 14.89 -1.21
CA GLY A 50 -1.45 15.02 -0.13
C GLY A 50 -0.08 14.50 -0.52
N VAL A 51 0.89 15.35 -0.20
CA VAL A 51 2.31 15.09 -0.27
C VAL A 51 2.81 15.24 1.15
N LYS A 52 3.52 14.23 1.65
CA LYS A 52 4.14 14.26 2.97
C LYS A 52 5.65 14.11 2.83
N ARG A 53 6.38 14.72 3.74
CA ARG A 53 7.81 14.45 3.87
C ARG A 53 7.99 12.98 4.25
N LEU A 54 8.90 12.29 3.58
CA LEU A 54 9.27 10.94 3.94
C LEU A 54 10.07 11.00 5.26
N MET A 55 9.46 10.48 6.32
CA MET A 55 10.04 10.43 7.67
C MET A 55 10.36 8.99 8.04
N SER A 56 11.36 8.79 8.90
CA SER A 56 11.83 7.48 9.36
C SER A 56 10.94 6.85 10.43
N SER A 57 9.64 6.68 10.14
CA SER A 57 8.78 5.84 10.98
C SER A 57 9.23 4.37 10.90
N SER A 58 8.85 3.55 11.89
CA SER A 58 9.18 2.11 11.87
C SER A 58 8.66 1.44 10.59
N TRP A 59 7.44 1.76 10.18
CA TRP A 59 6.86 1.28 8.93
C TRP A 59 7.64 1.75 7.69
N ALA A 60 7.99 3.04 7.61
CA ALA A 60 8.72 3.57 6.47
C ALA A 60 10.12 2.95 6.36
N ASN A 61 10.81 2.78 7.49
CA ASN A 61 12.12 2.11 7.56
C ASN A 61 12.04 0.67 7.04
N HIS A 62 10.98 -0.07 7.39
CA HIS A 62 10.76 -1.44 6.93
C HIS A 62 10.39 -1.51 5.44
N VAL A 63 9.34 -0.80 5.04
CA VAL A 63 8.72 -0.93 3.71
C VAL A 63 9.43 -0.09 2.66
N ILE A 64 9.60 1.21 2.92
CA ILE A 64 10.12 2.15 1.93
C ILE A 64 11.64 2.06 1.85
N PHE A 65 12.34 2.27 2.97
CA PHE A 65 13.80 2.25 2.98
C PHE A 65 14.37 0.82 2.86
N GLY A 66 13.76 -0.15 3.57
CA GLY A 66 14.18 -1.55 3.55
C GLY A 66 13.70 -2.34 2.33
N GLY A 67 12.66 -1.88 1.64
CA GLY A 67 12.07 -2.62 0.52
C GLY A 67 11.40 -3.94 0.95
N GLN A 68 10.97 -4.03 2.21
CA GLN A 68 10.41 -5.26 2.77
C GLN A 68 8.89 -5.22 2.79
N VAL A 69 8.26 -6.36 2.51
CA VAL A 69 6.80 -6.49 2.63
C VAL A 69 6.40 -6.35 4.09
N PHE A 70 5.36 -5.56 4.35
CA PHE A 70 4.68 -5.52 5.64
C PHE A 70 3.34 -6.26 5.53
N ARG A 71 3.09 -7.20 6.44
CA ARG A 71 1.86 -8.01 6.48
C ARG A 71 1.45 -8.24 7.93
N SER A 72 0.48 -7.49 8.42
CA SER A 72 0.01 -7.64 9.80
C SER A 72 -0.73 -8.98 9.99
N GLN A 73 -0.31 -9.79 10.96
CA GLN A 73 -1.02 -10.99 11.42
C GLN A 73 -2.06 -10.66 12.48
N THR A 74 -1.86 -9.56 13.19
CA THR A 74 -2.71 -9.16 14.31
C THR A 74 -3.12 -7.70 14.20
N ARG A 75 -4.22 -7.33 14.85
CA ARG A 75 -4.64 -5.93 14.98
C ARG A 75 -3.61 -5.08 15.72
N ALA A 76 -2.82 -5.68 16.62
CA ALA A 76 -1.75 -4.97 17.33
C ALA A 76 -0.60 -4.58 16.38
N GLU A 77 -0.17 -5.50 15.51
CA GLU A 77 0.80 -5.20 14.45
C GLU A 77 0.27 -4.19 13.45
N PHE A 78 -1.03 -4.27 13.12
CA PHE A 78 -1.68 -3.26 12.30
C PHE A 78 -1.59 -1.86 12.94
N ARG A 79 -2.02 -1.73 14.21
CA ARG A 79 -2.00 -0.45 14.94
C ARG A 79 -0.59 0.13 15.11
N SER A 80 0.45 -0.70 15.22
CA SER A 80 1.83 -0.21 15.36
C SER A 80 2.39 0.35 14.05
N ALA A 81 1.81 0.00 12.91
CA ALA A 81 2.27 0.46 11.59
C ALA A 81 1.61 1.76 11.13
N PHE A 82 0.37 2.05 11.56
CA PHE A 82 -0.41 3.18 11.08
C PHE A 82 -0.71 4.18 12.21
N GLU A 83 -0.21 5.41 12.11
CA GLU A 83 -0.49 6.47 13.09
C GLU A 83 -1.99 6.82 13.14
N ASP A 84 -2.68 6.71 12.01
CA ASP A 84 -4.10 6.95 11.83
C ASP A 84 -4.97 5.70 12.03
N TYR A 85 -4.47 4.67 12.75
CA TYR A 85 -5.19 3.41 12.95
C TYR A 85 -6.63 3.59 13.46
N LYS A 86 -6.91 4.62 14.29
CA LYS A 86 -8.26 4.88 14.80
C LYS A 86 -9.25 5.23 13.69
N THR A 87 -8.80 5.97 12.68
CA THR A 87 -9.60 6.30 11.49
C THR A 87 -9.82 5.04 10.64
N LEU A 88 -8.77 4.24 10.44
CA LEU A 88 -8.87 2.97 9.72
C LEU A 88 -9.84 1.99 10.41
N GLU A 89 -9.76 1.84 11.73
CA GLU A 89 -10.65 0.98 12.50
C GLU A 89 -12.11 1.48 12.48
N ALA A 90 -12.34 2.79 12.40
CA ALA A 90 -13.67 3.36 12.24
C ALA A 90 -14.29 3.07 10.86
N LEU A 91 -13.47 2.64 9.89
CA LEU A 91 -13.89 2.16 8.57
C LEU A 91 -13.88 0.63 8.49
N ASP A 92 -13.84 -0.05 9.64
CA ASP A 92 -13.74 -1.51 9.76
C ASP A 92 -12.48 -2.12 9.10
N LEU A 93 -11.38 -1.37 9.00
CA LEU A 93 -10.10 -1.85 8.48
C LEU A 93 -9.16 -2.25 9.62
N PHE A 94 -8.73 -3.51 9.64
CA PHE A 94 -8.01 -4.09 10.77
C PHE A 94 -6.72 -4.84 10.39
N PHE A 95 -6.49 -5.08 9.10
CA PHE A 95 -5.34 -5.81 8.59
C PHE A 95 -4.79 -5.14 7.34
N ALA A 96 -3.47 -5.15 7.19
CA ALA A 96 -2.77 -4.58 6.07
C ALA A 96 -1.81 -5.56 5.40
N LEU A 97 -1.67 -5.38 4.08
CA LEU A 97 -0.56 -5.91 3.28
C LEU A 97 0.02 -4.74 2.48
N ASN A 98 1.31 -4.45 2.65
CA ASN A 98 2.00 -3.39 1.92
C ASN A 98 3.18 -3.98 1.16
N VAL A 99 3.11 -3.90 -0.16
CA VAL A 99 4.07 -4.51 -1.07
C VAL A 99 4.87 -3.39 -1.75
N PRO A 100 6.18 -3.25 -1.43
CA PRO A 100 7.03 -2.28 -2.09
C PRO A 100 7.36 -2.75 -3.51
N CYS A 101 7.40 -1.82 -4.47
CA CYS A 101 7.95 -2.07 -5.80
C CYS A 101 9.26 -1.29 -5.92
N GLN A 102 10.33 -2.00 -6.25
CA GLN A 102 11.67 -1.42 -6.27
C GLN A 102 12.18 -1.26 -7.71
N GLU A 103 12.81 -0.12 -7.98
CA GLU A 103 13.57 0.12 -9.20
C GLU A 103 15.01 0.43 -8.78
N ARG A 104 15.99 -0.26 -9.39
CA ARG A 104 17.42 -0.10 -9.06
C ARG A 104 17.72 -0.19 -7.55
N GLY A 105 17.03 -1.10 -6.87
CA GLY A 105 17.22 -1.37 -5.43
C GLY A 105 16.57 -0.35 -4.49
N ARG A 106 15.76 0.61 -4.99
CA ARG A 106 15.02 1.56 -4.15
C ARG A 106 13.52 1.43 -4.38
N THR A 107 12.75 1.48 -3.30
CA THR A 107 11.28 1.49 -3.37
C THR A 107 10.82 2.77 -4.06
N VAL A 108 10.23 2.66 -5.24
CA VAL A 108 9.63 3.80 -5.96
C VAL A 108 8.16 3.97 -5.63
N ARG A 109 7.50 2.89 -5.19
CA ARG A 109 6.09 2.90 -4.83
C ARG A 109 5.75 1.78 -3.86
N THR A 110 4.62 1.89 -3.18
CA THR A 110 4.03 0.79 -2.41
C THR A 110 2.58 0.59 -2.81
N VAL A 111 2.18 -0.65 -3.03
CA VAL A 111 0.77 -1.05 -3.13
C VAL A 111 0.33 -1.48 -1.74
N ASN A 112 -0.67 -0.77 -1.20
CA ASN A 112 -1.15 -1.00 0.16
C ASN A 112 -2.59 -1.47 0.10
N LEU A 113 -2.83 -2.67 0.63
CA LEU A 113 -4.15 -3.27 0.76
C LEU A 113 -4.54 -3.32 2.23
N LEU A 114 -5.81 -3.01 2.48
CA LEU A 114 -6.42 -2.99 3.79
C LEU A 114 -7.71 -3.80 3.73
N ARG A 115 -8.02 -4.53 4.82
CA ARG A 115 -9.30 -5.21 4.97
C ARG A 115 -9.70 -5.43 6.42
N GLY A 116 -11.00 -5.66 6.64
CA GLY A 116 -11.56 -5.93 7.96
C GLY A 116 -11.56 -7.39 8.38
N SER A 117 -11.70 -8.30 7.41
CA SER A 117 -12.06 -9.71 7.68
C SER A 117 -10.98 -10.52 8.40
N SER A 118 -9.73 -10.51 7.90
CA SER A 118 -8.64 -11.33 8.41
C SER A 118 -7.27 -10.89 7.88
N ALA A 119 -6.18 -11.41 8.44
CA ALA A 119 -4.83 -11.21 7.88
C ALA A 119 -4.75 -11.75 6.44
N PHE A 120 -4.04 -11.04 5.56
CA PHE A 120 -3.81 -11.50 4.19
C PHE A 120 -3.02 -12.82 4.18
N PRO A 121 -3.39 -13.81 3.33
CA PRO A 121 -2.59 -15.02 3.17
C PRO A 121 -1.25 -14.68 2.50
N GLU A 122 -0.24 -15.53 2.68
CA GLU A 122 1.10 -15.27 2.12
C GLU A 122 1.10 -15.18 0.59
N GLN A 123 0.22 -15.95 -0.07
CA GLN A 123 0.04 -15.95 -1.52
C GLN A 123 -0.48 -14.60 -2.07
N ALA A 124 -1.06 -13.74 -1.21
CA ALA A 124 -1.48 -12.40 -1.60
C ALA A 124 -0.29 -11.52 -2.04
N ILE A 125 0.90 -11.75 -1.48
CA ILE A 125 2.12 -11.02 -1.87
C ILE A 125 2.40 -11.25 -3.35
N GLU A 126 2.36 -12.52 -3.77
CA GLU A 126 2.63 -12.90 -5.15
C GLU A 126 1.54 -12.42 -6.10
N ALA A 127 0.27 -12.46 -5.68
CA ALA A 127 -0.83 -11.92 -6.47
C ALA A 127 -0.64 -10.42 -6.80
N VAL A 128 -0.13 -9.64 -5.84
CA VAL A 128 0.20 -8.22 -6.06
C VAL A 128 1.39 -8.08 -7.00
N ARG A 129 2.48 -8.84 -6.79
CA ARG A 129 3.70 -8.77 -7.61
C ARG A 129 3.45 -9.13 -9.07
N VAL A 130 2.81 -10.28 -9.33
CA VAL A 130 2.47 -10.72 -10.69
C VAL A 130 1.57 -9.71 -11.39
N GLY A 131 0.63 -9.10 -10.65
CA GLY A 131 -0.22 -8.05 -11.22
C GLY A 131 0.58 -6.80 -11.64
N LEU A 132 1.65 -6.47 -10.91
CA LEU A 132 2.53 -5.33 -11.19
C LEU A 132 3.50 -5.59 -12.33
N ASP A 133 3.92 -6.84 -12.54
CA ASP A 133 4.82 -7.21 -13.64
C ASP A 133 4.08 -7.28 -15.00
N ALA A 134 2.75 -7.41 -14.97
CA ALA A 134 1.91 -7.45 -16.16
C ALA A 134 1.67 -6.06 -16.81
N TRP A 135 2.47 -5.05 -16.45
CA TRP A 135 2.24 -3.62 -16.69
C TRP A 135 3.39 -2.90 -17.42
#